data_AF-A0A538RJE0-F1
#
_entry.id   AF-A0A538RJE0-F1
#
_cell.length_a   1.000
_cell.length_b   1.000
_cell.length_c   1.000
_cell.angle_alpha   90.00
_cell.angle_beta   90.00
_cell.angle_gamma   90.00
#
_symmetry.space_group_name_H-M   'P 1'
#
loop_
_entity.id
_entity.type
_entity.pdbx_description
1 polymer ?
#
loop_
_entity_poly.entity_id
_entity_poly.type
_entity_poly.pdbx_seq_one_letter_code
_entity_poly.pdbx_strand_id
1 'polypeptide(L)' 'MRKRKPPETSIARYDWSRARRGHWAGRLRTAKVVLLRPEVYDLFGSDEAVNAALTLIAQLRDIVSPRKRRARAA' A
#
# COMPACT_ATOMS: atom_id res chain seq x y z
N MET A 1 17.05 -18.47 -20.47
CA MET A 1 16.90 -17.43 -21.51
C MET A 1 15.62 -16.63 -21.25
N ARG A 2 15.72 -15.33 -20.92
CA ARG A 2 14.55 -14.45 -20.74
C ARG A 2 13.92 -14.20 -22.12
N LYS A 3 12.69 -14.67 -22.35
CA LYS A 3 11.95 -14.35 -23.58
C LYS A 3 11.71 -12.84 -23.64
N ARG A 4 12.20 -12.18 -24.70
CA ARG A 4 11.96 -10.76 -24.95
C ARG A 4 10.45 -10.53 -25.09
N LYS A 5 9.93 -9.50 -24.41
CA LYS A 5 8.54 -9.09 -24.53
C LYS A 5 8.29 -8.63 -25.98
N PRO A 6 7.22 -9.08 -26.65
CA PRO A 6 6.91 -8.63 -28.01
C PRO A 6 6.71 -7.10 -28.06
N PRO A 7 7.02 -6.45 -29.19
CA PRO A 7 6.82 -5.01 -29.36
C PRO A 7 5.34 -4.61 -29.24
N GLU A 8 5.08 -3.35 -28.88
CA GLU A 8 3.72 -2.78 -28.69
C GLU A 8 2.81 -3.01 -29.89
N THR A 9 3.37 -2.91 -31.09
CA THR A 9 2.65 -3.01 -32.36
C THR A 9 2.34 -4.44 -32.79
N SER A 10 2.83 -5.45 -32.07
CA SER A 10 2.63 -6.85 -32.43
C SER A 10 1.31 -7.40 -31.89
N ILE A 11 0.52 -8.04 -32.76
CA ILE A 11 -0.72 -8.71 -32.35
C ILE A 11 -0.47 -9.83 -31.32
N ALA A 12 0.72 -10.44 -31.35
CA ALA A 12 1.13 -11.46 -30.39
C ALA A 12 1.26 -10.91 -28.95
N ARG A 13 1.41 -9.59 -28.79
CA ARG A 13 1.40 -8.93 -27.47
C ARG A 13 0.00 -8.92 -26.84
N TYR A 14 -1.03 -8.92 -27.66
CA TYR A 14 -2.44 -8.92 -27.28
C TYR A 14 -3.09 -10.28 -27.53
N ASP A 15 -2.30 -11.36 -27.60
CA ASP A 15 -2.85 -12.71 -27.59
C ASP A 15 -3.34 -13.07 -26.17
N TRP A 16 -4.66 -13.01 -26.00
CA TRP A 16 -5.33 -13.32 -24.74
C TRP A 16 -5.73 -14.81 -24.61
N SER A 17 -5.36 -15.68 -25.56
CA SER A 17 -5.71 -17.11 -25.54
C SER A 17 -5.25 -17.83 -24.26
N ARG A 18 -4.16 -17.34 -23.65
CA ARG A 18 -3.59 -17.86 -22.38
C ARG A 18 -3.94 -17.01 -21.17
N ALA A 19 -4.76 -15.96 -21.33
CA ALA A 19 -5.15 -15.09 -20.23
C ALA A 19 -6.05 -15.86 -19.26
N ARG A 20 -5.62 -16.00 -18.01
CA ARG A 20 -6.40 -16.63 -16.93
C ARG A 20 -7.18 -15.55 -16.17
N ARG A 21 -8.51 -15.63 -16.20
CA ARG A 21 -9.38 -14.81 -15.34
C ARG A 21 -8.95 -14.95 -13.89
N GLY A 22 -8.78 -13.83 -13.18
CA GLY A 22 -8.42 -13.82 -11.76
C GLY A 22 -6.95 -14.05 -11.42
N HIS A 23 -6.04 -14.24 -12.40
CA HIS A 23 -4.61 -14.46 -12.13
C HIS A 23 -3.97 -13.33 -11.31
N TRP A 24 -4.37 -12.08 -11.58
CA TRP A 24 -3.93 -10.90 -10.85
C TRP A 24 -4.84 -10.52 -9.68
N ALA A 25 -6.07 -11.06 -9.63
CA ALA A 25 -7.03 -10.75 -8.57
C ALA A 25 -6.52 -11.22 -7.19
N GLY A 26 -5.79 -12.35 -7.15
CA GLY A 26 -5.14 -12.83 -5.93
C GLY A 26 -4.05 -11.89 -5.40
N ARG A 27 -3.31 -11.19 -6.29
CA ARG A 27 -2.29 -10.21 -5.89
C ARG A 27 -2.90 -8.88 -5.43
N LEU A 28 -4.07 -8.52 -5.95
CA LEU A 28 -4.80 -7.32 -5.53
C LEU A 28 -5.53 -7.51 -4.19
N ARG A 29 -5.94 -8.74 -3.83
CA ARG A 29 -6.58 -9.02 -2.53
C ARG A 29 -5.72 -8.65 -1.32
N THR A 30 -4.40 -8.66 -1.46
CA THR A 30 -3.46 -8.29 -0.38
C THR A 30 -3.09 -6.81 -0.38
N ALA A 31 -3.31 -6.10 -1.50
CA ALA A 31 -3.00 -4.69 -1.61
C ALA A 31 -4.19 -3.86 -1.10
N LYS A 32 -4.01 -3.19 0.04
CA LYS A 32 -4.95 -2.15 0.47
C LYS A 32 -4.66 -0.90 -0.35
N VAL A 33 -5.51 -0.61 -1.34
CA VAL A 33 -5.45 0.65 -2.07
C VAL A 33 -5.99 1.75 -1.14
N VAL A 34 -5.16 2.74 -0.85
CA VAL A 34 -5.54 3.91 -0.06
C VAL A 34 -5.62 5.10 -1.00
N LEU A 35 -6.80 5.71 -1.08
CA LEU A 35 -7.00 6.96 -1.82
C LEU A 35 -6.89 8.11 -0.84
N LEU A 36 -5.93 9.00 -1.08
CA LEU A 36 -5.81 10.26 -0.36
C LEU A 36 -6.81 11.26 -0.96
N ARG A 37 -7.42 12.07 -0.09
CA ARG A 37 -8.17 13.24 -0.55
C ARG A 37 -7.19 14.28 -1.11
N PRO A 38 -7.56 15.08 -2.13
CA PRO A 38 -6.68 16.08 -2.72
C PRO A 38 -6.04 17.00 -1.68
N GLU A 39 -6.80 17.47 -0.71
CA GLU A 39 -6.32 18.42 0.31
C GLU A 39 -5.26 17.80 1.22
N VAL A 40 -5.32 16.48 1.43
CA VAL A 40 -4.31 15.74 2.21
C VAL A 40 -3.06 15.55 1.37
N TYR A 41 -3.20 15.25 0.08
CA TYR A 41 -2.07 15.13 -0.82
C TYR A 41 -1.36 16.46 -1.03
N ASP A 42 -2.09 17.57 -1.17
CA ASP A 42 -1.51 18.91 -1.31
C ASP A 42 -0.70 19.31 -0.07
N LEU A 43 -1.12 18.86 1.11
CA LEU A 43 -0.43 19.15 2.36
C LEU A 43 0.81 18.26 2.60
N PHE A 44 0.73 16.98 2.29
CA PHE A 44 1.77 16.00 2.65
C PHE A 44 2.61 15.50 1.47
N GLY A 45 2.15 15.67 0.23
CA GLY A 45 2.85 15.33 -1.01
C GLY A 45 2.96 13.84 -1.34
N SER A 46 2.82 12.94 -0.36
CA SER A 46 2.80 11.48 -0.59
C SER A 46 2.14 10.71 0.54
N ASP A 47 1.82 9.43 0.28
CA ASP A 47 1.32 8.50 1.30
C ASP A 47 2.39 8.13 2.33
N GLU A 48 3.68 8.09 1.95
CA GLU A 48 4.76 7.89 2.91
C GLU A 48 4.84 9.02 3.93
N ALA A 49 4.70 10.28 3.48
CA ALA A 49 4.73 11.44 4.37
C ALA A 49 3.53 11.45 5.35
N VAL A 50 2.34 11.09 4.88
CA VAL A 50 1.14 10.94 5.74
C VAL A 50 1.38 9.85 6.79
N ASN A 51 1.90 8.69 6.38
CA ASN A 51 2.16 7.59 7.31
C ASN A 51 3.23 7.95 8.36
N ALA A 52 4.28 8.67 7.97
CA ALA A 52 5.30 9.16 8.90
C ALA A 52 4.70 10.11 9.95
N ALA A 53 3.86 11.06 9.52
CA ALA A 53 3.20 12.00 10.42
C ALA A 53 2.26 11.28 11.41
N LEU A 54 1.43 10.35 10.93
CA LEU A 54 0.53 9.55 11.79
C LEU A 54 1.31 8.68 12.78
N THR A 55 2.45 8.12 12.36
CA THR A 55 3.33 7.32 13.23
C THR A 55 3.89 8.18 14.36
N LEU A 56 4.35 9.40 14.06
CA LEU A 56 4.83 10.34 15.07
C LEU A 56 3.73 10.71 16.07
N ILE A 57 2.51 10.99 15.59
CA ILE A 57 1.37 11.27 16.47
C ILE A 57 1.07 10.07 17.39
N ALA A 58 1.13 8.85 16.87
CA ALA A 58 0.93 7.64 17.67
C ALA A 58 2.02 7.46 18.73
N GLN A 59 3.29 7.75 18.41
CA GLN A 59 4.39 7.72 19.37
C GLN A 59 4.24 8.80 20.45
N LEU A 60 3.79 10.00 20.07
CA LEU A 60 3.52 11.09 21.01
C LEU A 60 2.35 10.76 21.95
N ARG A 61 1.36 9.99 21.52
CA ARG A 61 0.26 9.53 22.38
C ARG A 61 0.77 8.78 23.61
N ASP A 62 1.77 7.91 23.44
CA ASP A 62 2.34 7.13 24.54
C ASP A 62 3.11 8.01 25.53
N ILE A 63 3.59 9.17 25.09
CA ILE A 63 4.26 10.18 25.93
C ILE A 63 3.24 11.02 26.71
N VAL A 64 2.15 11.44 26.07
CA VAL A 64 1.14 12.35 26.67
C VAL A 64 0.19 11.61 27.62
N SER A 65 -0.12 10.34 27.35
CA SER A 65 -0.95 9.52 28.21
C SER A 65 -0.27 8.18 28.46
N PRO A 66 0.77 8.15 29.32
CA PRO A 66 1.44 6.91 29.66
C PRO A 66 0.40 5.95 30.22
N ARG A 67 0.08 4.92 29.43
CA ARG A 67 -0.90 3.90 29.80
C ARG A 67 -0.38 3.27 31.09
N LYS A 68 -1.01 3.60 32.25
CA LYS A 68 -0.63 3.08 33.56
C LYS A 68 -0.50 1.57 33.45
N ARG A 69 0.74 1.08 33.42
CA ARG A 69 1.04 -0.35 33.39
C ARG A 69 0.60 -0.88 34.74
N ARG A 70 -0.63 -1.40 34.82
CA ARG A 70 -1.18 -2.00 36.03
C ARG A 70 -0.23 -3.14 36.37
N ALA A 71 0.61 -2.94 37.38
CA ALA A 71 1.49 -3.96 37.90
C ALA A 71 0.58 -5.14 38.30
N ARG A 72 0.73 -6.26 37.61
CA ARG A 72 0.07 -7.50 37.99
C ARG A 72 0.83 -7.96 39.22
N ALA A 73 0.28 -7.67 40.40
CA ALA A 73 0.75 -8.26 41.65
C ALA A 73 0.60 -9.78 41.48
N ALA A 74 1.73 -10.46 41.49
CA ALA A 74 1.82 -11.90 41.66
C ALA A 74 1.82 -12.21 43.16
#